data_AF-A0A3B8V3A8-F1
#
_entry.id   AF-A0A3B8V3A8-F1
#
_cell.length_a   1.000
_cell.length_b   1.000
_cell.length_c   1.000
_cell.angle_alpha   90.00
_cell.angle_beta   90.00
_cell.angle_gamma   90.00
#
_symmetry.space_group_name_H-M   'P 1'
#
loop_
_entity.id
_entity.type
_entity.pdbx_description
1 polymer ?
#
loop_
_entity_poly.entity_id
_entity_poly.type
_entity_poly.pdbx_seq_one_letter_code
_entity_poly.pdbx_strand_id
1 'polypeptide(L)'
;MERLDNLVIPDRTEEIRCFFCGRNEALRLPEFLEYHRRLGVDRFFFVDNGSTDESVEIALAEAGVHVWRTEQPYQDSRFGVDWQEALLERFGVGHWCLLLDLDEFFYYPFCDQGRRFHDFVGELDATGRTVVKSMMLDMYSDRAIAETTLRPGRSIFETCPFFDRPRHL
;
A
#
# COMPACT_ATOMS: atom_id res chain seq x y z
N MET A 1 -1.51 2.11 19.49
CA MET A 1 -1.08 2.98 18.38
C MET A 1 -1.37 4.44 18.73
N GLU A 2 -0.42 5.33 18.49
CA GLU A 2 -0.54 6.78 18.66
C GLU A 2 -0.57 7.46 17.28
N ARG A 3 -1.47 8.41 17.04
CA ARG A 3 -1.51 9.14 15.76
C ARG A 3 -0.52 10.30 15.81
N LEU A 4 0.30 10.45 14.76
CA LEU A 4 1.37 11.45 14.71
C LEU A 4 0.99 12.76 13.98
N ASP A 5 -0.10 12.76 13.21
CA ASP A 5 -0.63 13.96 12.56
C ASP A 5 -1.94 14.46 13.21
N ASN A 6 -2.22 15.75 13.05
CA ASN A 6 -3.46 16.40 13.51
C ASN A 6 -4.37 16.80 12.33
N LEU A 7 -4.20 16.19 11.16
CA LEU A 7 -4.98 16.53 9.97
C LEU A 7 -6.38 15.91 10.02
N VAL A 8 -7.35 16.58 9.41
CA VAL A 8 -8.70 16.01 9.29
C VAL A 8 -8.67 14.86 8.29
N ILE A 9 -9.27 13.73 8.67
CA ILE A 9 -9.62 12.64 7.76
C ILE A 9 -11.06 12.90 7.33
N PRO A 10 -11.31 13.38 6.09
CA PRO A 10 -12.65 13.64 5.62
C PRO A 10 -13.41 12.33 5.41
N ASP A 11 -14.72 12.37 5.58
CA ASP A 11 -15.61 11.26 5.29
C ASP A 11 -16.21 11.45 3.88
N ARG A 12 -15.44 11.08 2.86
CA ARG A 12 -15.83 11.18 1.44
C ARG A 12 -16.03 9.79 0.88
N THR A 13 -17.28 9.40 0.69
CA THR A 13 -17.68 8.02 0.31
C THR A 13 -17.03 7.50 -0.97
N GLU A 14 -16.61 8.39 -1.87
CA GLU A 14 -15.97 8.00 -3.14
C GLU A 14 -14.46 7.74 -3.03
N GLU A 15 -13.85 8.00 -1.87
CA GLU A 15 -12.41 7.78 -1.68
C GLU A 15 -12.02 6.31 -1.77
N ILE A 16 -10.93 6.04 -2.47
CA ILE A 16 -10.20 4.77 -2.39
C ILE A 16 -9.11 4.93 -1.33
N ARG A 17 -9.11 4.04 -0.34
CA ARG A 17 -8.23 4.12 0.85
C ARG A 17 -7.23 2.98 0.87
N CYS A 18 -5.99 3.26 1.24
CA CYS A 18 -4.93 2.27 1.36
C CYS A 18 -4.42 2.17 2.80
N PHE A 19 -4.35 0.95 3.33
CA PHE A 19 -3.93 0.64 4.69
C PHE A 19 -2.70 -0.27 4.65
N PHE A 20 -1.63 0.14 5.30
CA PHE A 20 -0.36 -0.58 5.28
C PHE A 20 0.40 -0.35 6.60
N CYS A 21 1.35 -1.23 6.89
CA CYS A 21 2.25 -1.08 8.03
C CYS A 21 3.68 -1.36 7.60
N GLY A 22 4.65 -0.92 8.40
CA GLY A 22 6.05 -1.06 8.04
C GLY A 22 7.00 -0.57 9.11
N ARG A 23 8.27 -0.90 8.93
CA ARG A 23 9.37 -0.46 9.78
C ARG A 23 10.63 -0.31 8.94
N ASN A 24 11.27 0.85 9.02
CA ASN A 24 12.48 1.18 8.28
C ASN A 24 12.30 1.05 6.76
N GLU A 25 11.24 1.68 6.25
CA GLU A 25 10.80 1.61 4.86
C GLU A 25 11.04 2.92 4.09
N ALA A 26 11.97 3.77 4.55
CA ALA A 26 12.28 5.05 3.90
C ALA A 26 12.66 4.88 2.41
N LEU A 27 13.19 3.72 2.03
CA LEU A 27 13.55 3.39 0.64
C LEU A 27 12.34 3.04 -0.24
N ARG A 28 11.32 2.36 0.28
CA ARG A 28 10.16 1.89 -0.51
C ARG A 28 9.03 2.89 -0.54
N LEU A 29 8.82 3.59 0.58
CA LEU A 29 7.67 4.45 0.80
C LEU A 29 7.44 5.50 -0.30
N PRO A 30 8.46 6.20 -0.84
CA PRO A 30 8.23 7.20 -1.88
C PRO A 30 7.59 6.62 -3.16
N GLU A 31 8.13 5.52 -3.69
CA GLU A 31 7.61 4.89 -4.90
C GLU A 31 6.24 4.24 -4.64
N PHE A 32 6.06 3.62 -3.47
CA PHE A 32 4.78 3.04 -3.06
C PHE A 32 3.66 4.10 -3.07
N LEU A 33 3.89 5.24 -2.44
CA LEU A 33 2.91 6.32 -2.37
C LEU A 33 2.66 6.95 -3.75
N GLU A 34 3.72 7.21 -4.53
CA GLU A 34 3.59 7.78 -5.87
C GLU A 34 2.79 6.85 -6.80
N TYR A 35 3.13 5.57 -6.84
CA TYR A 35 2.48 4.59 -7.69
C TYR A 35 0.98 4.49 -7.37
N HIS A 36 0.62 4.30 -6.10
CA HIS A 36 -0.77 4.11 -5.70
C HIS A 36 -1.58 5.40 -5.83
N ARG A 37 -0.96 6.58 -5.62
CA ARG A 37 -1.63 7.86 -5.88
C ARG A 37 -1.90 8.05 -7.37
N ARG A 38 -0.95 7.70 -8.25
CA ARG A 38 -1.16 7.70 -9.71
C ARG A 38 -2.25 6.71 -10.12
N LEU A 39 -2.33 5.58 -9.43
CA LEU A 39 -3.36 4.57 -9.65
C LEU A 39 -4.76 5.12 -9.35
N GLY A 40 -4.89 6.00 -8.35
CA GLY A 40 -6.14 6.64 -7.93
C GLY A 40 -6.47 6.44 -6.46
N VAL A 41 -5.51 6.04 -5.62
CA VAL A 41 -5.69 6.03 -4.16
C VAL A 41 -5.72 7.47 -3.65
N ASP A 42 -6.78 7.83 -2.92
CA ASP A 42 -6.99 9.16 -2.38
C ASP A 42 -6.32 9.37 -1.03
N ARG A 43 -6.23 8.30 -0.21
CA ARG A 43 -5.81 8.39 1.18
C ARG A 43 -5.04 7.17 1.65
N PHE A 44 -4.03 7.43 2.47
CA PHE A 44 -3.09 6.45 2.97
C PHE A 44 -3.11 6.43 4.51
N PHE A 45 -3.14 5.23 5.07
CA PHE A 45 -3.14 4.97 6.50
C PHE A 45 -1.94 4.09 6.81
N PHE A 46 -0.89 4.72 7.32
CA PHE A 46 0.38 4.06 7.61
C PHE A 46 0.49 3.77 9.10
N VAL A 47 0.78 2.52 9.46
CA VAL A 47 1.21 2.15 10.80
C VAL A 47 2.71 1.90 10.83
N ASP A 48 3.45 2.85 11.40
CA ASP A 48 4.87 2.73 11.69
C ASP A 48 5.12 1.87 12.94
N ASN A 49 5.91 0.80 12.78
CA ASN A 49 6.31 -0.07 13.88
C ASN A 49 7.70 0.27 14.43
N GLY A 50 7.88 1.52 14.85
CA GLY A 50 9.11 1.95 15.52
C GLY A 50 10.28 2.03 14.55
N SER A 51 10.06 2.74 13.43
CA SER A 51 11.15 3.08 12.52
C SER A 51 12.18 3.97 13.21
N THR A 52 13.42 3.79 12.78
CA THR A 52 14.61 4.54 13.21
C THR A 52 15.29 5.24 12.03
N ASP A 53 14.76 5.08 10.83
CA ASP A 53 15.11 5.83 9.63
C ASP A 53 14.07 6.94 9.36
N GLU A 54 14.13 7.56 8.18
CA GLU A 54 13.27 8.68 7.78
C GLU A 54 11.83 8.27 7.35
N SER A 55 11.38 7.04 7.60
CA SER A 55 10.07 6.55 7.14
C SER A 55 8.90 7.44 7.58
N VAL A 56 8.92 7.86 8.85
CA VAL A 56 7.86 8.66 9.45
C VAL A 56 7.87 10.09 8.89
N GLU A 57 9.05 10.68 8.77
CA GLU A 57 9.25 12.03 8.24
C GLU A 57 8.81 12.11 6.78
N ILE A 58 9.16 11.11 5.96
CA ILE A 58 8.72 10.99 4.56
C ILE A 58 7.19 10.88 4.50
N ALA A 59 6.59 9.99 5.30
CA ALA A 59 5.14 9.80 5.32
C ALA A 59 4.38 11.08 5.72
N LEU A 60 4.84 11.79 6.75
CA LEU A 60 4.18 13.00 7.25
C LEU A 60 4.32 14.20 6.30
N ALA A 61 5.32 14.21 5.43
CA ALA A 61 5.48 15.25 4.41
C ALA A 61 4.48 15.09 3.24
N GLU A 62 3.88 13.91 3.09
CA GLU A 62 3.01 13.56 1.98
C GLU A 62 1.54 13.90 2.25
N ALA A 63 0.92 14.66 1.34
CA ALA A 63 -0.48 15.02 1.45
C ALA A 63 -1.38 13.78 1.34
N GLY A 64 -2.36 13.68 2.24
CA GLY A 64 -3.31 12.55 2.28
C GLY A 64 -2.77 11.29 2.96
N VAL A 65 -1.58 11.35 3.57
CA VAL A 65 -1.03 10.28 4.40
C VAL A 65 -1.28 10.60 5.87
N HIS A 66 -1.80 9.62 6.60
CA HIS A 66 -2.02 9.68 8.04
C HIS A 66 -1.21 8.58 8.72
N VAL A 67 -0.48 8.95 9.76
CA VAL A 67 0.54 8.08 10.35
C VAL A 67 0.19 7.76 11.79
N TRP A 68 0.21 6.48 12.12
CA TRP A 68 0.16 5.96 13.48
C TRP A 68 1.48 5.28 13.81
N ARG A 69 1.95 5.45 15.04
CA ARG A 69 3.13 4.77 15.57
C ARG A 69 2.75 3.75 16.62
N THR A 70 3.50 2.66 16.69
CA THR A 70 3.37 1.64 17.72
C THR A 70 4.70 1.00 18.05
N GLU A 71 4.91 0.75 19.35
CA GLU A 71 6.06 -0.01 19.88
C GLU A 71 5.67 -1.46 20.22
N GLN A 72 4.43 -1.86 19.89
CA GLN A 72 3.98 -3.24 20.09
C GLN A 72 4.81 -4.21 19.24
N PRO A 73 5.14 -5.40 19.76
CA PRO A 73 5.85 -6.40 18.97
C PRO A 73 5.04 -6.80 17.73
N TYR A 74 5.70 -6.80 16.57
CA TYR A 74 5.05 -7.10 15.29
C TYR A 74 4.34 -8.47 15.28
N GLN A 75 4.98 -9.50 15.84
CA GLN A 75 4.42 -10.85 15.91
C GLN A 75 3.15 -10.91 16.76
N ASP A 76 3.10 -10.14 17.84
CA ASP A 76 1.95 -10.13 18.76
C ASP A 76 0.73 -9.45 18.14
N SER A 77 0.93 -8.61 17.11
CA SER A 77 -0.14 -7.94 16.35
C SER A 77 -0.69 -8.76 15.17
N ARG A 78 -0.44 -10.08 15.16
CA ARG A 78 -0.67 -10.97 14.01
C ARG A 78 0.01 -10.46 12.74
N PHE A 79 1.27 -10.02 12.86
CA PHE A 79 2.05 -9.44 11.75
C PHE A 79 1.39 -8.20 11.16
N GLY A 80 1.00 -7.25 12.01
CA GLY A 80 0.43 -5.95 11.60
C GLY A 80 -1.07 -5.96 11.30
N VAL A 81 -1.68 -7.13 11.16
CA VAL A 81 -3.12 -7.28 10.84
C VAL A 81 -4.00 -6.59 11.89
N ASP A 82 -3.70 -6.74 13.18
CA ASP A 82 -4.47 -6.09 14.26
C ASP A 82 -4.52 -4.56 14.11
N TRP A 83 -3.42 -3.97 13.64
CA TRP A 83 -3.29 -2.53 13.48
C TRP A 83 -4.06 -2.05 12.26
N GLN A 84 -3.94 -2.76 11.14
CA GLN A 84 -4.71 -2.47 9.93
C GLN A 84 -6.21 -2.62 10.20
N GLU A 85 -6.65 -3.70 10.85
CA GLU A 85 -8.05 -3.93 11.22
C GLU A 85 -8.60 -2.79 12.09
N ALA A 86 -7.87 -2.34 13.11
CA ALA A 86 -8.30 -1.23 13.95
C ALA A 86 -8.48 0.09 13.17
N LEU A 87 -7.66 0.33 12.13
CA LEU A 87 -7.83 1.50 11.26
C LEU A 87 -8.95 1.29 10.22
N LEU A 88 -9.13 0.07 9.71
CA LEU A 88 -10.21 -0.28 8.80
C LEU A 88 -11.59 -0.15 9.46
N GLU A 89 -11.73 -0.59 10.70
CA GLU A 89 -12.98 -0.42 11.47
C GLU A 89 -13.35 1.06 11.62
N ARG A 90 -12.35 1.93 11.77
CA ARG A 90 -12.56 3.36 12.02
C ARG A 90 -12.68 4.20 10.74
N PHE A 91 -11.98 3.82 9.68
CA PHE A 91 -11.80 4.64 8.48
C PHE A 91 -11.97 3.86 7.17
N GLY A 92 -12.19 2.56 7.19
CA GLY A 92 -12.39 1.75 5.97
C GLY A 92 -13.86 1.50 5.63
N VAL A 93 -14.75 1.53 6.63
CA VAL A 93 -16.18 1.25 6.42
C VAL A 93 -16.80 2.21 5.42
N GLY A 94 -17.45 1.67 4.39
CA GLY A 94 -18.10 2.44 3.33
C GLY A 94 -17.18 2.85 2.17
N HIS A 95 -15.91 2.43 2.18
CA HIS A 95 -14.94 2.74 1.14
C HIS A 95 -14.36 1.47 0.49
N TRP A 96 -13.95 1.59 -0.77
CA TRP A 96 -13.03 0.61 -1.36
C TRP A 96 -11.66 0.74 -0.70
N CYS A 97 -11.17 -0.36 -0.14
CA CYS A 97 -9.93 -0.40 0.63
C CYS A 97 -8.90 -1.31 -0.04
N LEU A 98 -7.67 -0.83 -0.16
CA LEU A 98 -6.48 -1.63 -0.42
C LEU A 98 -5.77 -1.91 0.89
N LEU A 99 -5.45 -3.18 1.13
CA LEU A 99 -4.56 -3.61 2.20
C LEU A 99 -3.30 -4.13 1.50
N LEU A 100 -2.16 -3.50 1.75
CA LEU A 100 -0.91 -3.79 1.03
C LEU A 100 0.27 -3.77 1.98
N ASP A 101 1.26 -4.60 1.70
CA ASP A 101 2.63 -4.40 2.20
C ASP A 101 3.38 -3.36 1.34
N LEU A 102 4.47 -2.78 1.88
CA LEU A 102 5.19 -1.69 1.22
C LEU A 102 5.99 -2.09 -0.04
N ASP A 103 6.10 -3.39 -0.31
CA ASP A 103 6.65 -3.94 -1.54
C ASP A 103 5.57 -4.54 -2.48
N GLU A 104 4.28 -4.38 -2.15
CA GLU A 104 3.17 -4.82 -2.98
C GLU A 104 2.58 -3.67 -3.81
N PHE A 105 2.30 -3.95 -5.09
CA PHE A 105 1.79 -2.96 -6.04
C PHE A 105 0.53 -3.47 -6.72
N PHE A 106 -0.61 -2.83 -6.45
CA PHE A 106 -1.88 -3.28 -7.03
C PHE A 106 -1.95 -2.97 -8.54
N TYR A 107 -2.40 -3.95 -9.32
CA TYR A 107 -2.60 -3.84 -10.76
C TYR A 107 -3.99 -4.36 -11.12
N TYR A 108 -4.79 -3.53 -11.81
CA TYR A 108 -6.13 -3.91 -12.28
C TYR A 108 -6.22 -3.84 -13.81
N PRO A 109 -7.18 -4.54 -14.43
CA PRO A 109 -7.27 -4.62 -15.88
C PRO A 109 -7.31 -3.25 -16.55
N PHE A 110 -6.37 -3.04 -17.47
CA PHE A 110 -6.21 -1.83 -18.30
C PHE A 110 -5.78 -0.57 -17.55
N CYS A 111 -5.27 -0.66 -16.31
CA CYS A 111 -4.73 0.49 -15.58
C CYS A 111 -3.53 1.14 -16.31
N ASP A 112 -2.72 0.35 -17.00
CA ASP A 112 -1.61 0.76 -17.86
C ASP A 112 -2.06 1.47 -19.15
N GLN A 113 -3.33 1.29 -19.53
CA GLN A 113 -3.94 1.87 -20.73
C GLN A 113 -4.80 3.11 -20.39
N GLY A 114 -4.64 3.66 -19.18
CA GLY A 114 -5.30 4.89 -18.75
C GLY A 114 -6.71 4.70 -18.19
N ARG A 115 -7.15 3.46 -17.95
CA ARG A 115 -8.39 3.23 -17.19
C ARG A 115 -8.23 3.80 -15.79
N ARG A 116 -9.23 4.54 -15.30
CA ARG A 116 -9.19 5.09 -13.94
C ARG A 116 -9.65 4.05 -12.93
N PHE A 117 -9.10 4.12 -11.72
CA PHE A 117 -9.45 3.17 -10.67
C PHE A 117 -10.91 3.34 -10.22
N HIS A 118 -11.41 4.58 -10.16
CA HIS A 118 -12.83 4.85 -9.93
C HIS A 118 -13.76 4.21 -10.96
N ASP A 119 -13.35 4.13 -12.23
CA ASP A 119 -14.17 3.46 -13.26
C ASP A 119 -14.19 1.95 -13.02
N PHE A 120 -13.04 1.36 -12.64
CA PHE A 120 -12.96 -0.05 -12.29
C PHE A 120 -13.81 -0.41 -11.07
N VAL A 121 -13.74 0.35 -9.97
CA VAL A 121 -14.57 0.09 -8.79
C VAL A 121 -16.04 0.41 -9.02
N GLY A 122 -16.35 1.43 -9.83
CA GLY A 122 -17.73 1.77 -10.17
C GLY A 122 -18.45 0.65 -10.96
N GLU A 123 -17.75 -0.08 -11.82
CA GLU A 123 -18.30 -1.27 -12.47
C GLU A 123 -18.56 -2.42 -11.49
N LEU A 124 -17.72 -2.56 -10.47
CA LEU A 124 -17.92 -3.55 -9.40
C LEU A 124 -19.15 -3.19 -8.56
N ASP A 125 -19.28 -1.92 -8.17
CA ASP A 125 -20.44 -1.40 -7.45
C ASP A 125 -21.73 -1.60 -8.25
N ALA A 126 -21.72 -1.26 -9.54
CA ALA A 126 -22.86 -1.45 -10.44
C ALA A 126 -23.30 -2.92 -10.58
N THR A 127 -22.41 -3.86 -10.27
CA THR A 127 -22.68 -5.30 -10.28
C THR A 127 -22.86 -5.89 -8.88
N GLY A 128 -22.95 -5.05 -7.85
CA GLY A 128 -23.15 -5.46 -6.45
C GLY A 128 -21.96 -6.19 -5.84
N ARG A 129 -20.77 -6.05 -6.41
CA ARG A 129 -19.54 -6.67 -5.90
C ARG A 129 -18.93 -5.76 -4.84
N THR A 130 -18.53 -6.36 -3.72
CA THR A 130 -17.91 -5.64 -2.60
C THR A 130 -16.46 -6.05 -2.35
N VAL A 131 -15.94 -7.01 -3.13
CA VAL A 131 -14.59 -7.56 -3.01
C VAL A 131 -14.05 -7.90 -4.40
N VAL A 132 -12.77 -7.60 -4.62
CA VAL A 132 -12.00 -8.07 -5.78
C VAL A 132 -11.07 -9.19 -5.33
N LYS A 133 -11.07 -10.30 -6.07
CA LYS A 133 -10.03 -11.31 -5.96
C LYS A 133 -8.96 -10.99 -6.99
N SER A 134 -7.73 -10.79 -6.52
CA SER A 134 -6.56 -10.63 -7.39
C SER A 134 -5.63 -11.84 -7.27
N MET A 135 -4.77 -12.00 -8.26
CA MET A 135 -3.63 -12.90 -8.16
C MET A 135 -2.43 -12.12 -7.62
N MET A 136 -1.60 -12.78 -6.82
CA MET A 136 -0.30 -12.28 -6.42
C MET A 136 0.73 -12.78 -7.44
N LEU A 137 1.54 -11.87 -7.96
CA LEU A 137 2.62 -12.17 -8.90
C LEU A 137 3.94 -11.79 -8.24
N ASP A 138 4.74 -12.80 -7.91
CA ASP A 138 6.07 -12.58 -7.35
C ASP A 138 7.04 -12.09 -8.43
N MET A 139 7.73 -10.99 -8.14
CA MET A 139 8.76 -10.42 -8.99
C MET A 139 10.13 -10.52 -8.31
N TYR A 140 11.17 -10.81 -9.09
CA TYR A 140 12.52 -11.07 -8.60
C TYR A 140 13.60 -10.51 -9.53
N SER A 141 14.84 -10.41 -9.02
CA SER A 141 16.01 -9.95 -9.77
C SER A 141 16.71 -11.10 -10.51
N ASP A 142 17.65 -10.80 -11.41
CA ASP A 142 18.55 -11.79 -12.01
C ASP A 142 19.72 -12.20 -11.08
N ARG A 143 19.71 -11.74 -9.82
CA ARG A 143 20.75 -11.98 -8.82
C ARG A 143 20.23 -12.83 -7.68
N ALA A 144 21.15 -13.32 -6.86
CA ALA A 144 20.76 -13.96 -5.61
C ALA A 144 20.01 -12.96 -4.71
N ILE A 145 19.06 -13.45 -3.90
CA ILE A 145 18.30 -12.62 -2.94
C ILE A 145 19.25 -11.81 -2.05
N ALA A 146 20.32 -12.43 -1.55
CA ALA A 146 21.31 -11.77 -0.69
C ALA A 146 22.09 -10.63 -1.38
N GLU A 147 22.10 -10.59 -2.72
CA GLU A 147 22.77 -9.57 -3.53
C GLU A 147 21.79 -8.55 -4.14
N THR A 148 20.48 -8.77 -3.94
CA THR A 148 19.42 -7.90 -4.44
C THR A 148 19.17 -6.83 -3.40
N THR A 149 19.52 -5.58 -3.70
CA THR A 149 19.38 -4.47 -2.76
C THR A 149 18.72 -3.30 -3.47
N LEU A 150 17.57 -2.88 -2.93
CA LEU A 150 16.95 -1.61 -3.30
C LEU A 150 17.86 -0.46 -2.85
N ARG A 151 18.17 0.45 -3.77
CA ARG A 151 19.01 1.62 -3.51
C ARG A 151 18.17 2.89 -3.52
N PRO A 152 18.57 3.94 -2.79
CA PRO A 152 17.89 5.24 -2.85
C PRO A 152 17.69 5.70 -4.30
N GLY A 153 16.45 6.08 -4.63
CA GLY A 153 16.08 6.57 -5.97
C GLY A 153 16.01 5.52 -7.08
N ARG A 154 16.18 4.23 -6.76
CA ARG A 154 15.93 3.13 -7.71
C ARG A 154 14.54 2.57 -7.52
N SER A 155 13.87 2.30 -8.63
CA SER A 155 12.56 1.65 -8.63
C SER A 155 12.68 0.17 -8.24
N ILE A 156 11.69 -0.34 -7.51
CA ILE A 156 11.55 -1.76 -7.22
C ILE A 156 11.32 -2.58 -8.50
N PHE A 157 10.62 -2.00 -9.49
CA PHE A 157 10.40 -2.64 -10.79
C PHE A 157 11.68 -2.75 -11.62
N GLU A 158 12.64 -1.85 -11.42
CA GLU A 158 13.99 -1.97 -12.00
C GLU A 158 14.85 -3.00 -11.25
N THR A 159 14.64 -3.12 -9.93
CA THR A 159 15.42 -4.01 -9.06
C THR A 159 14.98 -5.47 -9.21
N CYS A 160 13.69 -5.70 -9.34
CA CYS A 160 13.06 -7.01 -9.50
C CYS A 160 12.21 -7.04 -10.78
N PRO A 161 12.81 -7.03 -11.99
CA PRO A 161 12.05 -6.91 -13.24
C PRO A 161 11.52 -8.26 -13.77
N PHE A 162 11.90 -9.38 -13.18
CA PHE A 162 11.57 -10.71 -13.68
C PHE A 162 10.42 -11.33 -12.91
N PHE A 163 9.62 -12.14 -13.59
CA PHE A 163 8.64 -13.03 -12.99
C PHE A 163 8.58 -14.30 -13.84
N ASP A 164 8.06 -15.38 -13.26
CA ASP A 164 7.99 -16.66 -13.97
C ASP A 164 7.06 -16.56 -15.18
N ARG A 165 7.55 -17.04 -16.33
CA ARG A 165 6.68 -17.22 -17.50
C ARG A 165 5.58 -18.23 -17.13
N PRO A 166 4.35 -18.06 -17.66
CA PRO A 166 3.32 -19.06 -17.52
C PRO A 166 3.87 -20.41 -18.00
N ARG A 167 3.97 -21.39 -17.10
CA ARG A 167 4.15 -22.78 -17.52
C ARG A 167 2.89 -23.13 -18.28
N HIS A 168 3.03 -23.59 -19.53
CA HIS A 168 1.90 -23.94 -20.39
C HIS A 168 0.77 -24.62 -19.58
N LEU A 169 -0.38 -23.94 -19.51
CA LEU A 169 -1.65 -24.52 -19.05
C LEU A 169 -2.18 -25.48 -20.10
#